data_AF-A0A1G1EHK6-F1
#
_entry.id   AF-A0A1G1EHK6-F1
#
_cell.length_a   1.000
_cell.length_b   1.000
_cell.length_c   1.000
_cell.angle_alpha   90.00
_cell.angle_beta   90.00
_cell.angle_gamma   90.00
#
_symmetry.space_group_name_H-M   'P 1'
#
loop_
_entity.id
_entity.type
_entity.pdbx_description
1 polymer ?
#
loop_
_entity_poly.entity_id
_entity_poly.type
_entity_poly.pdbx_seq_one_letter_code
_entity_poly.pdbx_strand_id
1 'polypeptide(L)'
;MPVSLEAPDFWDPIALDNELRRVFDICQGCRICFKLCPSFERFFAYIDEQDGEVGRLEPAQINNIIDLCYQCKLCYPICPYIPPHRWEVDYPRLMLRAKALHIKEHGWPYRQRIISNPELLGKWGSKTAPLSNWLNSIAWNRQVMHAVIGIHRERILPQYHRETFVKWFKKRKGLKVKGRGNRKVALFYTCFVNYHAPEIGRAAVEVLEHNGIEVSCPEQVCCGMPYLDSGAVGPALKNINFNLKSLTGAIAQGHDLIALGPTCCYMLKKEYPFLLPGEDSSTVSAHTYDICEYLMVKLQKEQQLNTRFPQSLGHIAYHFPCHLKVLNIGYKSRDLLQLVPATQIKTIERCSGMDGTWGMKKEYHRLSLEIAQPLIKEIKDSAFDLVVTDCSLSALQIQQLIGSKPIHPIQALHKAYGL
;
A
#
# COMPACT_ATOMS: atom_id res chain seq x y z
N MET A 1 -20.34 8.28 -12.95
CA MET A 1 -19.60 7.25 -13.73
C MET A 1 -18.11 7.40 -13.44
N PRO A 2 -17.27 6.34 -13.44
CA PRO A 2 -15.85 6.58 -13.55
C PRO A 2 -15.59 7.17 -14.93
N VAL A 3 -15.58 8.50 -14.98
CA VAL A 3 -15.20 9.24 -16.17
C VAL A 3 -13.75 8.84 -16.46
N SER A 4 -13.49 8.36 -17.68
CA SER A 4 -12.12 8.04 -18.10
C SER A 4 -11.24 9.26 -17.94
N LEU A 5 -9.95 9.08 -17.62
CA LEU A 5 -8.97 10.17 -17.57
C LEU A 5 -8.92 10.99 -18.88
N GLU A 6 -9.27 10.36 -19.99
CA GLU A 6 -9.28 10.95 -21.32
C GLU A 6 -10.57 11.73 -21.64
N ALA A 7 -11.65 11.47 -20.91
CA ALA A 7 -12.92 12.12 -21.17
C ALA A 7 -12.87 13.59 -20.70
N PRO A 8 -13.38 14.54 -21.51
CA PRO A 8 -13.35 15.98 -21.18
C PRO A 8 -13.92 16.28 -19.80
N ASP A 9 -15.05 15.64 -19.48
CA ASP A 9 -15.74 15.78 -18.21
C ASP A 9 -14.83 15.47 -17.01
N PHE A 10 -13.83 14.59 -17.13
CA PHE A 10 -12.96 14.24 -16.00
C PHE A 10 -12.29 15.48 -15.41
N TRP A 11 -11.92 16.41 -16.28
CA TRP A 11 -11.19 17.62 -15.94
C TRP A 11 -12.08 18.87 -15.89
N ASP A 12 -13.41 18.70 -15.96
CA ASP A 12 -14.36 19.80 -15.85
C ASP A 12 -14.77 20.03 -14.37
N PRO A 13 -14.58 21.25 -13.81
CA PRO A 13 -14.92 21.54 -12.42
C PRO A 13 -16.40 21.42 -12.08
N ILE A 14 -17.28 21.79 -13.02
CA ILE A 14 -18.74 21.77 -12.80
C ILE A 14 -19.22 20.31 -12.76
N ALA A 15 -18.76 19.48 -13.70
CA ALA A 15 -19.03 18.06 -13.72
C ALA A 15 -18.46 17.33 -12.50
N LEU A 16 -17.35 17.81 -11.93
CA LEU A 16 -16.82 17.28 -10.67
C LEU A 16 -17.72 17.63 -9.48
N ASP A 17 -18.10 18.89 -9.33
CA ASP A 17 -18.95 19.34 -8.20
C ASP A 17 -20.30 18.63 -8.22
N ASN A 18 -20.92 18.51 -9.40
CA ASN A 18 -22.17 17.76 -9.56
C ASN A 18 -22.02 16.29 -9.14
N GLU A 19 -20.92 15.63 -9.51
CA GLU A 19 -20.67 14.24 -9.13
C GLU A 19 -20.35 14.09 -7.64
N LEU A 20 -19.61 15.03 -7.04
CA LEU A 20 -19.36 15.09 -5.60
C LEU A 20 -20.68 15.19 -4.83
N ARG A 21 -21.54 16.14 -5.20
CA ARG A 21 -22.84 16.34 -4.53
C ARG A 21 -23.76 15.14 -4.71
N ARG A 22 -23.83 14.55 -5.91
CA ARG A 22 -24.61 13.32 -6.16
C ARG A 22 -24.14 12.16 -5.28
N VAL A 23 -22.83 11.92 -5.22
CA VAL A 23 -22.28 10.82 -4.41
C VAL A 23 -22.46 11.09 -2.92
N PHE A 24 -22.25 12.34 -2.47
CA PHE A 24 -22.46 12.73 -1.08
C PHE A 24 -23.93 12.55 -0.66
N ASP A 25 -24.89 12.88 -1.52
CA ASP A 25 -26.32 12.65 -1.26
C ASP A 25 -26.64 11.17 -1.02
N ILE A 26 -26.14 10.29 -1.90
CA ILE A 26 -26.28 8.84 -1.74
C ILE A 26 -25.57 8.35 -0.47
N CYS A 27 -24.35 8.82 -0.20
CA CYS A 27 -23.60 8.44 0.99
C CYS A 27 -24.30 8.90 2.27
N GLN A 28 -24.92 10.08 2.26
CA GLN A 28 -25.67 10.61 3.39
C GLN A 28 -26.90 9.76 3.70
N GLY A 29 -27.65 9.34 2.70
CA GLY A 29 -28.80 8.44 2.93
C GLY A 29 -28.41 7.08 3.51
N CYS A 30 -27.21 6.59 3.22
CA CYS A 30 -26.77 5.23 3.58
C CYS A 30 -25.98 5.13 4.89
N ARG A 31 -25.02 6.04 5.12
CA ARG A 31 -24.15 6.13 6.32
C ARG A 31 -23.33 4.89 6.71
N ILE A 32 -23.28 3.81 5.91
CA ILE A 32 -22.52 2.59 6.26
C ILE A 32 -21.03 2.86 6.53
N CYS A 33 -20.46 3.89 5.89
CA CYS A 33 -19.05 4.28 6.02
C CYS A 33 -18.76 5.21 7.22
N PHE A 34 -19.75 5.57 8.05
CA PHE A 34 -19.65 6.64 9.08
C PHE A 34 -18.40 6.54 9.97
N LYS A 35 -18.03 5.34 10.43
CA LYS A 35 -16.87 5.12 11.32
C LYS A 35 -15.63 4.59 10.60
N LEU A 36 -15.57 4.68 9.28
CA LEU A 36 -14.50 4.04 8.52
C LEU A 36 -13.19 4.82 8.57
N CYS A 37 -13.26 6.15 8.42
CA CYS A 37 -12.09 7.03 8.42
C CYS A 37 -12.47 8.49 8.72
N PRO A 38 -11.48 9.35 9.03
CA PRO A 38 -11.72 10.76 9.34
C PRO A 38 -12.42 11.55 8.22
N SER A 39 -12.22 11.18 6.96
CA SER A 39 -12.90 11.84 5.82
C SER A 39 -14.41 11.65 5.92
N PHE A 40 -14.89 10.44 6.25
CA PHE A 40 -16.31 10.17 6.46
C PHE A 40 -16.82 10.79 7.76
N GLU A 41 -16.07 10.66 8.86
CA GLU A 41 -16.45 11.29 10.14
C GLU A 41 -16.70 12.79 9.98
N ARG A 42 -15.78 13.47 9.27
CA ARG A 42 -15.90 14.90 9.00
C ARG A 42 -17.01 15.23 8.00
N PHE A 43 -17.18 14.41 6.97
CA PHE A 43 -18.29 14.55 6.02
C PHE A 43 -19.65 14.50 6.73
N PHE A 44 -19.91 13.47 7.54
CA PHE A 44 -21.19 13.33 8.22
C PHE A 44 -21.42 14.41 9.29
N ALA A 45 -20.36 14.86 9.98
CA ALA A 45 -20.46 15.99 10.90
C ALA A 45 -20.91 17.28 10.18
N TYR A 46 -20.31 17.60 9.02
CA TYR A 46 -20.73 18.76 8.23
C TYR A 46 -22.16 18.65 7.69
N ILE A 47 -22.58 17.45 7.32
CA ILE A 47 -23.95 17.22 6.86
C ILE A 47 -24.96 17.34 8.00
N ASP A 48 -24.63 16.85 9.20
CA ASP A 48 -25.47 16.97 10.40
C ASP A 48 -25.61 18.44 10.84
N GLU A 49 -24.57 19.26 10.68
CA GLU A 49 -24.62 20.72 10.88
C GLU A 49 -25.54 21.44 9.88
N GLN A 50 -25.92 20.79 8.78
CA GLN A 50 -26.70 21.35 7.67
C GLN A 50 -28.05 20.62 7.48
N ASP A 51 -28.58 20.01 8.53
CA ASP A 51 -29.87 19.29 8.54
C ASP A 51 -30.00 18.20 7.46
N GLY A 52 -28.87 17.62 7.01
CA GLY A 52 -28.86 16.59 5.97
C GLY A 52 -28.76 17.13 4.54
N GLU A 53 -28.73 18.45 4.32
CA GLU A 53 -28.76 19.05 2.98
C GLU A 53 -27.37 19.18 2.36
N VAL A 54 -26.99 18.22 1.50
CA VAL A 54 -25.71 18.22 0.76
C VAL A 54 -25.52 19.47 -0.11
N GLY A 55 -26.62 20.06 -0.61
CA GLY A 55 -26.60 21.30 -1.39
C GLY A 55 -25.98 22.49 -0.64
N ARG A 56 -26.05 22.51 0.70
CA ARG A 56 -25.53 23.58 1.55
C ARG A 56 -24.05 23.43 1.92
N LEU A 57 -23.38 22.38 1.46
CA LEU A 57 -21.95 22.23 1.71
C LEU A 57 -21.15 23.32 1.00
N GLU A 58 -20.36 24.04 1.80
CA GLU A 58 -19.44 25.06 1.34
C GLU A 58 -18.21 24.43 0.66
N PRO A 59 -17.60 25.09 -0.34
CA PRO A 59 -16.39 24.58 -1.00
C PRO A 59 -15.25 24.23 -0.03
N ALA A 60 -15.09 25.00 1.04
CA ALA A 60 -14.08 24.73 2.08
C ALA A 60 -14.34 23.42 2.83
N GLN A 61 -15.60 23.07 3.09
CA GLN A 61 -15.97 21.80 3.74
C GLN A 61 -15.71 20.62 2.79
N ILE A 62 -16.10 20.76 1.53
CA ILE A 62 -15.85 19.76 0.47
C ILE A 62 -14.34 19.50 0.33
N ASN A 63 -13.53 20.56 0.23
CA ASN A 63 -12.07 20.44 0.15
C ASN A 63 -11.48 19.76 1.39
N ASN A 64 -11.99 20.06 2.58
CA ASN A 64 -11.53 19.40 3.80
C ASN A 64 -11.83 17.90 3.80
N ILE A 65 -13.01 17.48 3.33
CA ILE A 65 -13.38 16.06 3.17
C ILE A 65 -12.42 15.37 2.19
N ILE A 66 -12.13 16.01 1.05
CA ILE A 66 -11.21 15.49 0.02
C ILE A 66 -9.79 15.33 0.57
N ASP A 67 -9.29 16.32 1.31
CA ASP A 67 -7.94 16.33 1.88
C ASP A 67 -7.73 15.24 2.94
N LEU A 68 -8.77 14.93 3.71
CA LEU A 68 -8.76 13.84 4.68
C LEU A 68 -8.80 12.45 4.03
N CYS A 69 -9.21 12.34 2.76
CA CYS A 69 -9.21 11.06 2.05
C CYS A 69 -7.78 10.64 1.70
N TYR A 70 -7.28 9.56 2.31
CA TYR A 70 -5.94 9.02 2.08
C TYR A 70 -5.92 7.74 1.23
N GLN A 71 -6.95 7.52 0.41
CA GLN A 71 -6.97 6.47 -0.62
C GLN A 71 -6.76 5.04 -0.10
N CYS A 72 -7.18 4.71 1.13
CA CYS A 72 -7.17 3.31 1.61
C CYS A 72 -8.18 2.40 0.91
N LYS A 73 -9.13 3.00 0.17
CA LYS A 73 -10.17 2.37 -0.66
C LYS A 73 -11.15 1.44 0.07
N LEU A 74 -11.10 1.31 1.40
CA LEU A 74 -11.97 0.40 2.16
C LEU A 74 -13.47 0.69 1.99
N CYS A 75 -13.87 1.92 1.67
CA CYS A 75 -15.27 2.26 1.45
C CYS A 75 -15.83 1.67 0.14
N TYR A 76 -14.97 1.24 -0.79
CA TYR A 76 -15.41 0.65 -2.05
C TYR A 76 -15.98 -0.76 -1.87
N PRO A 77 -15.25 -1.76 -1.33
CA PRO A 77 -15.79 -3.12 -1.22
C PRO A 77 -16.97 -3.26 -0.24
N ILE A 78 -17.16 -2.32 0.69
CA ILE A 78 -18.31 -2.34 1.62
C ILE A 78 -19.54 -1.61 1.09
N CYS A 79 -19.41 -0.84 0.00
CA CYS A 79 -20.49 -0.02 -0.53
C CYS A 79 -21.45 -0.88 -1.35
N PRO A 80 -22.76 -0.90 -1.04
CA PRO A 80 -23.75 -1.66 -1.81
C PRO A 80 -24.06 -1.04 -3.18
N TYR A 81 -23.51 0.14 -3.48
CA TYR A 81 -23.86 0.96 -4.65
C TYR A 81 -22.72 1.12 -5.65
N ILE A 82 -21.65 0.33 -5.53
CA ILE A 82 -20.57 0.29 -6.53
C ILE A 82 -21.09 -0.23 -7.89
N PRO A 83 -20.41 0.09 -9.01
CA PRO A 83 -20.74 -0.51 -10.30
C PRO A 83 -20.79 -2.05 -10.23
N PRO A 84 -21.75 -2.72 -10.91
CA PRO A 84 -22.68 -2.18 -11.91
C PRO A 84 -24.03 -1.67 -11.34
N HIS A 85 -24.12 -1.41 -10.03
CA HIS A 85 -25.35 -0.85 -9.45
C HIS A 85 -25.71 0.49 -10.13
N ARG A 86 -27.01 0.78 -10.31
CA ARG A 86 -27.53 1.98 -11.00
C ARG A 86 -27.00 3.33 -10.51
N TRP A 87 -26.44 3.38 -9.30
CA TRP A 87 -25.89 4.60 -8.69
C TRP A 87 -24.37 4.74 -8.89
N GLU A 88 -23.69 3.67 -9.31
CA GLU A 88 -22.29 3.65 -9.72
C GLU A 88 -21.33 4.44 -8.80
N VAL A 89 -21.44 4.24 -7.49
CA VAL A 89 -20.67 4.99 -6.50
C VAL A 89 -19.23 4.45 -6.43
N ASP A 90 -18.26 5.24 -6.90
CA ASP A 90 -16.83 5.01 -6.69
C ASP A 90 -16.22 6.19 -5.92
N TYR A 91 -16.51 6.23 -4.62
CA TYR A 91 -16.06 7.32 -3.73
C TYR A 91 -14.54 7.53 -3.78
N PRO A 92 -13.68 6.49 -3.66
CA PRO A 92 -12.25 6.75 -3.64
C PRO A 92 -11.70 7.33 -4.94
N ARG A 93 -12.19 6.88 -6.10
CA ARG A 93 -11.74 7.43 -7.39
C ARG A 93 -12.32 8.81 -7.66
N LEU A 94 -13.49 9.13 -7.14
CA LEU A 94 -14.01 10.50 -7.13
C LEU A 94 -13.11 11.43 -6.30
N MET A 95 -12.66 11.02 -5.12
CA MET A 95 -11.68 11.79 -4.33
C MET A 95 -10.34 11.95 -5.06
N LEU A 96 -9.89 10.92 -5.80
CA LEU A 96 -8.71 11.00 -6.65
C LEU A 96 -8.89 12.04 -7.77
N ARG A 97 -10.04 12.01 -8.47
CA ARG A 97 -10.39 12.99 -9.51
C ARG A 97 -10.37 14.41 -8.97
N ALA A 98 -10.96 14.63 -7.78
CA ALA A 98 -10.96 15.94 -7.14
C ALA A 98 -9.53 16.46 -6.87
N LYS A 99 -8.65 15.61 -6.33
CA LYS A 99 -7.24 15.96 -6.12
C LYS A 99 -6.48 16.20 -7.42
N ALA A 100 -6.78 15.42 -8.45
CA ALA A 100 -6.15 15.56 -9.76
C ALA A 100 -6.52 16.89 -10.42
N LEU A 101 -7.80 17.27 -10.37
CA LEU A 101 -8.26 18.56 -10.87
C LEU A 101 -7.63 19.72 -10.07
N HIS A 102 -7.60 19.60 -8.74
CA HIS A 102 -6.96 20.61 -7.89
C HIS A 102 -5.49 20.85 -8.28
N ILE A 103 -4.72 19.79 -8.54
CA ILE A 103 -3.34 19.89 -9.03
C ILE A 103 -3.26 20.53 -10.42
N LYS A 104 -4.21 20.24 -11.31
CA LYS A 104 -4.25 20.82 -12.66
C LYS A 104 -4.46 22.33 -12.62
N GLU A 105 -5.33 22.82 -11.72
CA GLU A 105 -5.69 24.24 -11.61
C GLU A 105 -4.68 25.05 -10.79
N HIS A 106 -4.24 24.52 -9.64
CA HIS A 106 -3.43 25.26 -8.67
C HIS A 106 -1.94 24.90 -8.74
N GLY A 107 -1.59 23.91 -9.57
CA GLY A 107 -0.25 23.36 -9.69
C GLY A 107 0.10 22.37 -8.57
N TRP A 108 1.05 21.49 -8.86
CA TRP A 108 1.50 20.49 -7.90
C TRP A 108 2.50 21.07 -6.89
N PRO A 109 2.20 21.11 -5.56
CA PRO A 109 3.07 21.75 -4.58
C PRO A 109 4.45 21.09 -4.47
N TYR A 110 5.51 21.89 -4.27
CA TYR A 110 6.90 21.40 -4.22
C TYR A 110 7.12 20.30 -3.16
N ARG A 111 6.57 20.48 -1.96
CA ARG A 111 6.57 19.45 -0.90
C ARG A 111 6.02 18.12 -1.41
N GLN A 112 4.87 18.14 -2.09
CA GLN A 112 4.24 16.93 -2.61
C GLN A 112 5.08 16.28 -3.72
N ARG A 113 5.73 17.07 -4.58
CA ARG A 113 6.68 16.58 -5.60
C ARG A 113 7.80 15.74 -4.99
N ILE A 114 8.35 16.19 -3.87
CA ILE A 114 9.43 15.49 -3.17
C ILE A 114 8.91 14.21 -2.52
N ILE A 115 7.92 14.31 -1.63
CA ILE A 115 7.48 13.16 -0.80
C ILE A 115 6.79 12.06 -1.63
N SER A 116 6.24 12.41 -2.79
CA SER A 116 5.57 11.45 -3.68
C SER A 116 6.53 10.77 -4.67
N ASN A 117 7.83 11.11 -4.64
CA ASN A 117 8.86 10.50 -5.48
C ASN A 117 9.81 9.62 -4.66
N PRO A 118 9.36 8.42 -4.23
CA PRO A 118 10.19 7.53 -3.42
C PRO A 118 11.40 6.98 -4.17
N GLU A 119 11.38 6.97 -5.51
CA GLU A 119 12.51 6.50 -6.33
C GLU A 119 13.68 7.48 -6.25
N LEU A 120 13.40 8.78 -6.41
CA LEU A 120 14.41 9.83 -6.28
C LEU A 120 14.97 9.88 -4.86
N LEU A 121 14.08 9.91 -3.86
CA LEU A 121 14.46 9.94 -2.45
C LEU A 121 15.24 8.68 -2.05
N GLY A 122 14.77 7.51 -2.49
CA GLY A 122 15.42 6.22 -2.29
C GLY A 122 16.82 6.17 -2.87
N LYS A 123 16.97 6.53 -4.14
CA LYS A 123 18.25 6.48 -4.85
C LYS A 123 19.32 7.34 -4.18
N TRP A 124 19.00 8.60 -3.86
CA TRP A 124 19.93 9.50 -3.19
C TRP A 124 20.13 9.13 -1.72
N GLY A 125 19.04 8.90 -1.00
CA GLY A 125 19.05 8.51 0.41
C GLY A 125 19.89 7.26 0.67
N SER A 126 19.76 6.22 -0.15
CA SER A 126 20.57 4.99 -0.07
C SER A 126 22.02 5.18 -0.50
N LYS A 127 22.30 6.02 -1.50
CA LYS A 127 23.69 6.33 -1.91
C LYS A 127 24.47 6.96 -0.76
N THR A 128 23.82 7.82 0.03
CA THR A 128 24.39 8.50 1.19
C THR A 128 23.90 7.92 2.54
N ALA A 129 23.46 6.66 2.58
CA ALA A 129 22.68 6.10 3.70
C ALA A 129 23.21 6.41 5.11
N PRO A 130 24.50 6.28 5.47
CA PRO A 130 24.97 6.63 6.80
C PRO A 130 24.73 8.10 7.15
N LEU A 131 24.98 9.00 6.21
CA LEU A 131 24.73 10.43 6.37
C LEU A 131 23.22 10.72 6.42
N SER A 132 22.43 10.14 5.51
CA SER A 132 20.97 10.30 5.48
C SER A 132 20.31 9.85 6.78
N ASN A 133 20.72 8.70 7.30
CA ASN A 133 20.18 8.13 8.55
C ASN A 133 20.64 8.92 9.77
N TRP A 134 21.90 9.37 9.82
CA TRP A 134 22.40 10.24 10.87
C TRP A 134 21.66 11.58 10.89
N LEU A 135 21.51 12.26 9.74
CA LEU A 135 20.71 13.48 9.66
C LEU A 135 19.27 13.25 10.12
N ASN A 136 18.68 12.10 9.78
CA ASN A 136 17.34 11.73 10.21
C ASN A 136 17.23 11.41 11.72
N SER A 137 18.32 11.19 12.44
CA SER A 137 18.30 11.02 13.90
C SER A 137 18.52 12.32 14.67
N ILE A 138 18.93 13.42 14.00
CA ILE A 138 19.24 14.69 14.67
C ILE A 138 17.99 15.57 14.80
N ALA A 139 17.67 15.99 16.03
CA ALA A 139 16.50 16.80 16.36
C ALA A 139 16.40 18.12 15.57
N TRP A 140 17.50 18.85 15.38
CA TRP A 140 17.46 20.12 14.62
C TRP A 140 17.07 19.89 13.15
N ASN A 141 17.58 18.83 12.51
CA ASN A 141 17.21 18.49 11.14
C ASN A 141 15.73 18.07 11.07
N ARG A 142 15.23 17.35 12.09
CA ARG A 142 13.78 17.05 12.21
C ARG A 142 12.93 18.32 12.31
N GLN A 143 13.38 19.34 13.02
CA GLN A 143 12.69 20.63 13.11
C GLN A 143 12.68 21.36 11.75
N VAL A 144 13.81 21.35 11.02
CA VAL A 144 13.89 21.92 9.66
C VAL A 144 12.94 21.18 8.71
N MET A 145 12.95 19.84 8.72
CA MET A 145 12.03 19.04 7.91
C MET A 145 10.55 19.30 8.26
N HIS A 146 10.24 19.56 9.53
CA HIS A 146 8.91 19.95 9.98
C HIS A 146 8.49 21.33 9.44
N ALA A 147 9.39 22.30 9.50
CA ALA A 147 9.09 23.66 9.04
C ALA A 147 8.98 23.74 7.51
N VAL A 148 9.94 23.16 6.78
CA VAL A 148 10.11 23.34 5.32
C VAL A 148 9.38 22.27 4.51
N ILE A 149 9.57 20.99 4.87
CA ILE A 149 9.01 19.85 4.13
C ILE A 149 7.65 19.44 4.73
N GLY A 150 7.28 19.94 5.92
CA GLY A 150 6.05 19.59 6.61
C GLY A 150 5.98 18.12 7.07
N ILE A 151 7.11 17.42 7.20
CA ILE A 151 7.15 16.10 7.82
C ILE A 151 7.20 16.27 9.34
N HIS A 152 6.30 15.64 10.09
CA HIS A 152 6.26 15.84 11.54
C HIS A 152 7.58 15.40 12.21
N ARG A 153 8.09 16.21 13.15
CA ARG A 153 9.42 16.04 13.74
C ARG A 153 9.56 14.72 14.52
N GLU A 154 8.47 14.30 15.18
CA GLU A 154 8.36 13.07 15.98
C GLU A 154 8.05 11.82 15.15
N ARG A 155 7.85 11.96 13.83
CA ARG A 155 7.61 10.79 12.97
C ARG A 155 8.92 10.02 12.79
N ILE A 156 8.91 8.72 13.10
CA ILE A 156 10.01 7.82 12.72
C ILE A 156 10.01 7.73 11.20
N LEU A 157 11.17 7.99 10.58
CA LEU A 157 11.34 7.82 9.14
C LEU A 157 11.90 6.46 8.78
N PRO A 158 11.56 5.92 7.60
CA PRO A 158 12.22 4.73 7.07
C PRO A 158 13.74 4.95 6.98
N GLN A 159 14.50 3.96 7.44
CA GLN A 159 15.96 3.97 7.30
C GLN A 159 16.36 3.68 5.85
N TYR A 160 17.46 4.27 5.38
CA TYR A 160 18.03 3.96 4.07
C TYR A 160 19.15 2.92 4.21
N HIS A 161 19.26 2.01 3.24
CA HIS A 161 20.34 1.01 3.18
C HIS A 161 21.30 1.29 2.01
N ARG A 162 22.62 1.25 2.26
CA ARG A 162 23.65 1.38 1.20
C ARG A 162 23.53 0.28 0.15
N GLU A 163 23.35 -0.95 0.64
CA GLU A 163 23.05 -2.11 -0.16
C GLU A 163 21.53 -2.24 -0.28
N THR A 164 21.00 -1.76 -1.41
CA THR A 164 19.59 -1.90 -1.76
C THR A 164 19.28 -3.35 -2.13
N PHE A 165 17.99 -3.74 -2.13
CA PHE A 165 17.59 -5.08 -2.56
C PHE A 165 18.12 -5.42 -3.96
N VAL A 166 17.94 -4.52 -4.94
CA VAL A 166 18.40 -4.73 -6.32
C VAL A 166 19.93 -4.92 -6.39
N LYS A 167 20.70 -4.14 -5.62
CA LYS A 167 22.16 -4.31 -5.58
C LYS A 167 22.55 -5.66 -5.00
N TRP A 168 21.88 -6.08 -3.92
CA TRP A 168 22.09 -7.40 -3.35
C TRP A 168 21.74 -8.49 -4.36
N PHE A 169 20.56 -8.42 -4.99
CA PHE A 169 20.08 -9.41 -5.96
C PHE A 169 21.05 -9.60 -7.13
N LYS A 170 21.55 -8.50 -7.71
CA LYS A 170 22.53 -8.54 -8.82
C LYS A 170 23.89 -9.14 -8.44
N LYS A 171 24.30 -9.06 -7.17
CA LYS A 171 25.57 -9.65 -6.70
C LYS A 171 25.49 -11.15 -6.45
N ARG A 172 24.28 -11.72 -6.37
CA ARG A 172 24.10 -13.16 -6.15
C ARG A 172 24.68 -13.89 -7.35
N LYS A 173 25.57 -14.86 -7.12
CA LYS A 173 25.88 -15.88 -8.13
C LYS A 173 24.57 -16.64 -8.35
N GLY A 174 24.11 -16.72 -9.60
CA GLY A 174 22.74 -17.10 -10.00
C GLY A 174 22.20 -18.41 -9.41
N LEU A 175 20.91 -18.65 -9.67
CA LEU A 175 20.04 -19.75 -9.18
C LEU A 175 20.78 -20.98 -8.62
N LYS A 176 20.54 -21.30 -7.34
CA LYS A 176 20.93 -22.60 -6.75
C LYS A 176 20.00 -23.75 -7.13
N VAL A 177 18.89 -23.49 -7.83
CA VAL A 177 17.83 -24.50 -8.05
C VAL A 177 17.39 -24.52 -9.52
N LYS A 178 17.49 -25.68 -10.18
CA LYS A 178 16.63 -25.99 -11.33
C LYS A 178 15.26 -26.28 -10.74
N GLY A 179 14.31 -25.36 -10.89
CA GLY A 179 13.05 -25.37 -10.16
C GLY A 179 12.33 -26.71 -10.22
N ARG A 180 11.80 -27.18 -9.08
CA ARG A 180 10.88 -28.33 -9.09
C ARG A 180 9.58 -27.85 -9.72
N GLY A 181 9.21 -28.42 -10.87
CA GLY A 181 7.94 -28.12 -11.54
C GLY A 181 7.94 -26.87 -12.45
N ASN A 182 9.09 -26.41 -12.96
CA ASN A 182 9.20 -25.34 -13.96
C ASN A 182 8.55 -23.98 -13.58
N ARG A 183 8.23 -23.71 -12.31
CA ARG A 183 7.62 -22.43 -11.90
C ARG A 183 8.64 -21.30 -11.92
N LYS A 184 8.28 -20.19 -12.56
CA LYS A 184 9.06 -18.97 -12.64
C LYS A 184 8.25 -17.79 -12.13
N VAL A 185 8.88 -16.92 -11.36
CA VAL A 185 8.24 -15.71 -10.83
C VAL A 185 9.14 -14.50 -11.01
N ALA A 186 8.54 -13.38 -11.35
CA ALA A 186 9.19 -12.09 -11.42
C ALA A 186 8.77 -11.26 -10.20
N LEU A 187 9.73 -10.88 -9.36
CA LEU A 187 9.45 -10.08 -8.17
C LEU A 187 9.21 -8.62 -8.55
N PHE A 188 8.02 -8.12 -8.24
CA PHE A 188 7.76 -6.69 -8.07
C PHE A 188 8.14 -6.29 -6.63
N TYR A 189 9.42 -5.97 -6.44
CA TYR A 189 9.99 -5.81 -5.10
C TYR A 189 9.49 -4.56 -4.37
N THR A 190 8.94 -3.56 -5.06
CA THR A 190 8.50 -2.26 -4.50
C THR A 190 9.62 -1.28 -4.15
N CYS A 191 9.36 0.02 -4.25
CA CYS A 191 10.33 1.04 -3.87
C CYS A 191 10.72 0.95 -2.37
N PHE A 192 9.78 0.56 -1.50
CA PHE A 192 10.06 0.51 -0.06
C PHE A 192 11.04 -0.61 0.29
N VAL A 193 10.81 -1.84 -0.18
CA VAL A 193 11.74 -2.95 0.05
C VAL A 193 13.11 -2.64 -0.54
N ASN A 194 13.17 -2.00 -1.72
CA ASN A 194 14.47 -1.71 -2.34
C ASN A 194 15.38 -0.86 -1.45
N TYR A 195 14.85 0.23 -0.90
CA TYR A 195 15.64 1.25 -0.22
C TYR A 195 15.61 1.16 1.29
N HIS A 196 14.52 0.64 1.86
CA HIS A 196 14.20 0.76 3.28
C HIS A 196 14.03 -0.55 4.04
N ALA A 197 13.70 -1.63 3.33
CA ALA A 197 13.53 -2.94 3.94
C ALA A 197 14.05 -4.07 3.04
N PRO A 198 15.32 -4.01 2.58
CA PRO A 198 15.87 -5.01 1.66
C PRO A 198 15.81 -6.44 2.22
N GLU A 199 15.79 -6.59 3.54
CA GLU A 199 15.62 -7.87 4.23
C GLU A 199 14.32 -8.61 3.84
N ILE A 200 13.23 -7.89 3.54
CA ILE A 200 11.96 -8.49 3.09
C ILE A 200 12.15 -9.15 1.73
N GLY A 201 12.83 -8.45 0.81
CA GLY A 201 13.12 -8.97 -0.52
C GLY A 201 14.05 -10.17 -0.47
N ARG A 202 15.07 -10.15 0.40
CA ARG A 202 15.99 -11.29 0.59
C ARG A 202 15.24 -12.52 1.07
N ALA A 203 14.44 -12.38 2.13
CA ALA A 203 13.62 -13.45 2.67
C ALA A 203 12.63 -13.99 1.61
N ALA A 204 12.00 -13.12 0.83
CA ALA A 204 11.10 -13.54 -0.25
C ALA A 204 11.79 -14.40 -1.29
N VAL A 205 12.97 -13.99 -1.76
CA VAL A 205 13.72 -14.76 -2.75
C VAL A 205 14.14 -16.12 -2.18
N GLU A 206 14.68 -16.15 -0.95
CA GLU A 206 15.14 -17.39 -0.32
C GLU A 206 13.99 -18.36 -0.03
N VAL A 207 12.82 -17.86 0.39
CA VAL A 207 11.61 -18.67 0.59
C VAL A 207 11.10 -19.25 -0.74
N LEU A 208 11.05 -18.43 -1.79
CA LEU A 208 10.60 -18.89 -3.11
C LEU A 208 11.55 -19.95 -3.68
N GLU A 209 12.86 -19.72 -3.61
CA GLU A 209 13.88 -20.69 -4.05
C GLU A 209 13.88 -21.95 -3.20
N HIS A 210 13.66 -21.85 -1.88
CA HIS A 210 13.50 -23.00 -0.98
C HIS A 210 12.30 -23.88 -1.37
N ASN A 211 11.25 -23.26 -1.93
CA ASN A 211 10.09 -23.93 -2.50
C ASN A 211 10.27 -24.31 -3.98
N GLY A 212 11.49 -24.25 -4.51
CA GLY A 212 11.84 -24.71 -5.85
C GLY A 212 11.37 -23.77 -6.98
N ILE A 213 11.13 -22.50 -6.69
CA ILE A 213 10.70 -21.51 -7.68
C ILE A 213 11.90 -20.74 -8.21
N GLU A 214 11.98 -20.59 -9.53
CA GLU A 214 12.94 -19.71 -10.20
C GLU A 214 12.50 -18.24 -10.03
N VAL A 215 13.39 -17.41 -9.48
CA VAL A 215 13.09 -16.00 -9.20
C VAL A 215 13.89 -15.07 -10.11
N SER A 216 13.18 -14.21 -10.83
CA SER A 216 13.76 -13.10 -11.58
C SER A 216 13.35 -11.75 -10.97
N CYS A 217 14.11 -10.70 -11.31
CA CYS A 217 13.88 -9.35 -10.83
C CYS A 217 13.99 -8.38 -12.01
N PRO A 218 12.93 -8.23 -12.82
CA PRO A 218 12.95 -7.31 -13.96
C PRO A 218 13.12 -5.86 -13.51
N GLU A 219 13.56 -5.01 -14.44
CA GLU A 219 13.61 -3.57 -14.20
C GLU A 219 12.21 -3.03 -13.90
N GLN A 220 12.12 -2.16 -12.91
CA GLN A 220 10.84 -1.62 -12.46
C GLN A 220 11.10 -0.31 -11.74
N VAL A 221 10.05 0.51 -11.63
CA VAL A 221 10.02 1.72 -10.81
C VAL A 221 8.89 1.61 -9.79
N CYS A 222 8.78 2.57 -8.87
CA CYS A 222 7.65 2.65 -7.94
C CYS A 222 6.31 2.45 -8.67
N CYS A 223 5.39 1.68 -8.06
CA CYS A 223 4.06 1.38 -8.63
C CYS A 223 3.23 2.62 -9.02
N GLY A 224 3.52 3.80 -8.45
CA GLY A 224 2.82 5.05 -8.75
C GLY A 224 1.81 5.50 -7.70
N MET A 225 1.51 4.67 -6.69
CA MET A 225 0.55 5.03 -5.63
C MET A 225 0.87 6.38 -4.95
N PRO A 226 2.13 6.70 -4.55
CA PRO A 226 2.39 7.98 -3.89
C PRO A 226 2.02 9.20 -4.74
N TYR A 227 2.13 9.10 -6.07
CA TYR A 227 1.67 10.14 -6.98
C TYR A 227 0.14 10.22 -7.00
N LEU A 228 -0.55 9.08 -7.12
CA LEU A 228 -2.02 9.04 -7.08
C LEU A 228 -2.60 9.58 -5.77
N ASP A 229 -2.01 9.23 -4.62
CA ASP A 229 -2.46 9.72 -3.30
C ASP A 229 -2.47 11.25 -3.21
N SER A 230 -1.56 11.90 -3.95
CA SER A 230 -1.48 13.37 -4.07
C SER A 230 -2.37 13.96 -5.16
N GLY A 231 -2.88 13.14 -6.10
CA GLY A 231 -3.59 13.59 -7.30
C GLY A 231 -2.69 13.78 -8.53
N ALA A 232 -1.39 13.49 -8.45
CA ALA A 232 -0.43 13.65 -9.54
C ALA A 232 -0.52 12.50 -10.56
N VAL A 233 -1.63 12.45 -11.31
CA VAL A 233 -1.93 11.35 -12.25
C VAL A 233 -0.87 11.22 -13.36
N GLY A 234 -0.40 12.32 -13.95
CA GLY A 234 0.58 12.28 -15.04
C GLY A 234 1.88 11.53 -14.70
N PRO A 235 2.60 11.89 -13.61
CA PRO A 235 3.75 11.13 -13.12
C PRO A 235 3.43 9.67 -12.77
N ALA A 236 2.23 9.39 -12.23
CA ALA A 236 1.80 8.01 -11.98
C ALA A 236 1.72 7.22 -13.30
N LEU A 237 1.09 7.75 -14.34
CA LEU A 237 0.99 7.11 -15.66
C LEU A 237 2.35 6.82 -16.28
N LYS A 238 3.36 7.68 -16.08
CA LYS A 238 4.74 7.41 -16.53
C LYS A 238 5.34 6.16 -15.87
N ASN A 239 5.15 6.03 -14.55
CA ASN A 239 5.59 4.84 -13.81
C ASN A 239 4.81 3.59 -14.23
N ILE A 240 3.50 3.71 -14.42
CA ILE A 240 2.65 2.59 -14.85
C ILE A 240 3.11 2.08 -16.22
N ASN A 241 3.26 2.96 -17.21
CA ASN A 241 3.73 2.58 -18.55
C ASN A 241 5.12 1.91 -18.54
N PHE A 242 6.06 2.44 -17.75
CA PHE A 242 7.39 1.81 -17.59
C PHE A 242 7.26 0.38 -17.05
N ASN A 243 6.47 0.21 -15.98
CA ASN A 243 6.26 -1.08 -15.35
C ASN A 243 5.52 -2.05 -16.27
N LEU A 244 4.46 -1.61 -16.97
CA LEU A 244 3.73 -2.45 -17.93
C LEU A 244 4.69 -3.05 -18.97
N LYS A 245 5.51 -2.21 -19.62
CA LYS A 245 6.49 -2.65 -20.62
C LYS A 245 7.45 -3.73 -20.11
N SER A 246 7.95 -3.58 -18.87
CA SER A 246 8.90 -4.56 -18.33
C SER A 246 8.22 -5.84 -17.86
N LEU A 247 7.05 -5.71 -17.21
CA LEU A 247 6.34 -6.82 -16.58
C LEU A 247 5.66 -7.72 -17.61
N THR A 248 5.09 -7.17 -18.69
CA THR A 248 4.55 -7.99 -19.79
C THR A 248 5.65 -8.81 -20.47
N GLY A 249 6.85 -8.26 -20.61
CA GLY A 249 8.03 -8.98 -21.09
C GLY A 249 8.42 -10.16 -20.18
N ALA A 250 8.27 -10.04 -18.86
CA ALA A 250 8.51 -11.15 -17.93
C ALA A 250 7.41 -12.22 -18.03
N ILE A 251 6.15 -11.82 -18.14
CA ILE A 251 5.01 -12.72 -18.32
C ILE A 251 5.13 -13.52 -19.61
N ALA A 252 5.54 -12.88 -20.72
CA ALA A 252 5.79 -13.55 -21.99
C ALA A 252 6.88 -14.65 -21.90
N GLN A 253 7.76 -14.59 -20.91
CA GLN A 253 8.76 -15.61 -20.60
C GLN A 253 8.27 -16.69 -19.61
N GLY A 254 6.98 -16.70 -19.30
CA GLY A 254 6.33 -17.66 -18.41
C GLY A 254 6.42 -17.33 -16.92
N HIS A 255 6.68 -16.07 -16.55
CA HIS A 255 6.70 -15.67 -15.14
C HIS A 255 5.32 -15.22 -14.65
N ASP A 256 4.92 -15.70 -13.49
CA ASP A 256 3.91 -15.00 -12.68
C ASP A 256 4.56 -13.80 -11.96
N LEU A 257 3.81 -12.74 -11.70
CA LEU A 257 4.31 -11.56 -10.99
C LEU A 257 3.98 -11.67 -9.50
N ILE A 258 4.98 -11.45 -8.64
CA ILE A 258 4.81 -11.44 -7.19
C ILE A 258 5.13 -10.07 -6.63
N ALA A 259 4.13 -9.41 -6.02
CA ALA A 259 4.30 -8.14 -5.34
C ALA A 259 4.58 -8.35 -3.84
N LEU A 260 5.60 -7.67 -3.31
CA LEU A 260 6.00 -7.76 -1.90
C LEU A 260 5.31 -6.74 -0.97
N GLY A 261 4.31 -6.03 -1.48
CA GLY A 261 3.61 -5.00 -0.71
C GLY A 261 2.14 -4.91 -1.14
N PRO A 262 1.18 -4.88 -0.19
CA PRO A 262 -0.26 -4.85 -0.49
C PRO A 262 -0.65 -3.72 -1.44
N THR A 263 -0.11 -2.52 -1.23
CA THR A 263 -0.38 -1.35 -2.08
C THR A 263 0.08 -1.56 -3.52
N CYS A 264 1.26 -2.16 -3.72
CA CYS A 264 1.77 -2.41 -5.06
C CYS A 264 0.99 -3.51 -5.76
N CYS A 265 0.60 -4.56 -5.03
CA CYS A 265 -0.30 -5.60 -5.55
C CYS A 265 -1.65 -4.99 -5.97
N TYR A 266 -2.24 -4.14 -5.13
CA TYR A 266 -3.48 -3.42 -5.43
C TYR A 266 -3.34 -2.52 -6.67
N MET A 267 -2.24 -1.76 -6.77
CA MET A 267 -1.97 -0.93 -7.96
C MET A 267 -1.96 -1.76 -9.24
N LEU A 268 -1.17 -2.83 -9.28
CA LEU A 268 -1.02 -3.70 -10.44
C LEU A 268 -2.35 -4.40 -10.82
N LYS A 269 -3.12 -4.86 -9.83
CA LYS A 269 -4.36 -5.63 -10.07
C LYS A 269 -5.58 -4.74 -10.38
N LYS A 270 -5.66 -3.53 -9.80
CA LYS A 270 -6.90 -2.73 -9.78
C LYS A 270 -6.75 -1.33 -10.36
N GLU A 271 -5.66 -0.62 -10.08
CA GLU A 271 -5.50 0.77 -10.55
C GLU A 271 -4.88 0.84 -11.95
N TYR A 272 -3.95 -0.05 -12.31
CA TYR A 272 -3.37 -0.12 -13.65
C TYR A 272 -4.44 -0.33 -14.73
N PRO A 273 -5.31 -1.37 -14.66
CA PRO A 273 -6.36 -1.56 -15.67
C PRO A 273 -7.44 -0.47 -15.64
N PHE A 274 -7.58 0.26 -14.54
CA PHE A 274 -8.49 1.40 -14.46
C PHE A 274 -7.92 2.65 -15.14
N LEU A 275 -6.66 3.00 -14.85
CA LEU A 275 -6.03 4.22 -15.34
C LEU A 275 -5.55 4.10 -16.79
N LEU A 276 -5.15 2.89 -17.21
CA LEU A 276 -4.72 2.57 -18.57
C LEU A 276 -5.39 1.27 -19.02
N PRO A 277 -6.68 1.29 -19.38
CA PRO A 277 -7.37 0.11 -19.89
C PRO A 277 -6.69 -0.40 -21.17
N GLY A 278 -6.39 -1.70 -21.23
CA GLY A 278 -5.73 -2.30 -22.38
C GLY A 278 -5.27 -3.73 -22.10
N GLU A 279 -4.72 -4.38 -23.14
CA GLU A 279 -4.23 -5.76 -23.06
C GLU A 279 -3.07 -5.91 -22.07
N ASP A 280 -2.10 -5.01 -22.09
CA ASP A 280 -0.94 -5.03 -21.20
C ASP A 280 -1.35 -4.95 -19.72
N SER A 281 -2.23 -4.01 -19.36
CA SER A 281 -2.67 -3.82 -17.98
C SER A 281 -3.57 -4.94 -17.49
N SER A 282 -4.40 -5.50 -18.37
CA SER A 282 -5.22 -6.68 -18.10
C SER A 282 -4.35 -7.91 -17.86
N THR A 283 -3.31 -8.10 -18.69
CA THR A 283 -2.34 -9.19 -18.57
C THR A 283 -1.55 -9.09 -17.28
N VAL A 284 -1.00 -7.91 -16.96
CA VAL A 284 -0.30 -7.67 -15.69
C VAL A 284 -1.22 -7.92 -14.50
N SER A 285 -2.47 -7.45 -14.55
CA SER A 285 -3.45 -7.68 -13.47
C SER A 285 -3.73 -9.18 -13.24
N ALA A 286 -3.96 -9.94 -14.32
CA ALA A 286 -4.29 -11.37 -14.25
C ALA A 286 -3.12 -12.24 -13.74
N HIS A 287 -1.88 -11.83 -14.00
CA HIS A 287 -0.68 -12.56 -13.58
C HIS A 287 -0.05 -12.03 -12.28
N THR A 288 -0.65 -11.03 -11.61
CA THR A 288 -0.13 -10.49 -10.36
C THR A 288 -0.74 -11.16 -9.13
N TYR A 289 0.13 -11.56 -8.22
CA TYR A 289 -0.21 -12.13 -6.92
C TYR A 289 0.48 -11.36 -5.79
N ASP A 290 -0.20 -11.26 -4.66
CA ASP A 290 0.51 -11.07 -3.39
C ASP A 290 1.38 -12.32 -3.10
N ILE A 291 2.51 -12.15 -2.41
CA ILE A 291 3.43 -13.29 -2.17
C ILE A 291 2.78 -14.41 -1.35
N CYS A 292 2.00 -14.09 -0.33
CA CYS A 292 1.33 -15.10 0.48
C CYS A 292 0.14 -15.71 -0.27
N GLU A 293 -0.55 -14.91 -1.08
CA GLU A 293 -1.56 -15.39 -2.04
C GLU A 293 -0.98 -16.42 -2.99
N TYR A 294 0.18 -16.12 -3.60
CA TYR A 294 0.86 -17.02 -4.52
C TYR A 294 1.21 -18.36 -3.86
N LEU A 295 1.87 -18.32 -2.69
CA LEU A 295 2.27 -19.53 -1.96
C LEU A 295 1.05 -20.37 -1.56
N MET A 296 -0.07 -19.74 -1.19
CA MET A 296 -1.28 -20.47 -0.82
C MET A 296 -2.03 -21.04 -2.03
N VAL A 297 -2.22 -20.23 -3.08
CA VAL A 297 -3.10 -20.57 -4.19
C VAL A 297 -2.40 -21.41 -5.26
N LYS A 298 -1.12 -21.17 -5.52
CA LYS A 298 -0.35 -21.87 -6.56
C LYS A 298 0.48 -23.04 -6.03
N LEU A 299 0.90 -23.00 -4.77
CA LEU A 299 1.73 -24.07 -4.18
C LEU A 299 0.94 -24.92 -3.20
N GLN A 300 0.38 -24.33 -2.14
CA GLN A 300 -0.26 -25.12 -1.08
C GLN A 300 -1.51 -25.85 -1.57
N LYS A 301 -2.35 -25.20 -2.39
CA LYS A 301 -3.53 -25.85 -2.99
C LYS A 301 -3.17 -27.10 -3.80
N GLU A 302 -2.00 -27.10 -4.44
CA GLU A 302 -1.47 -28.21 -5.23
C GLU A 302 -0.59 -29.16 -4.40
N GLN A 303 -0.48 -28.94 -3.08
CA GLN A 303 0.38 -29.68 -2.14
C GLN A 303 1.87 -29.64 -2.52
N GLN A 304 2.30 -28.56 -3.15
CA GLN A 304 3.69 -28.36 -3.58
C GLN A 304 4.46 -27.36 -2.72
N LEU A 305 3.79 -26.72 -1.76
CA LEU A 305 4.46 -25.92 -0.73
C LEU A 305 5.22 -26.86 0.20
N ASN A 306 6.49 -26.56 0.49
CA ASN A 306 7.19 -27.23 1.56
C ASN A 306 6.59 -26.81 2.89
N THR A 307 5.90 -27.72 3.58
CA THR A 307 5.29 -27.49 4.90
C THR A 307 6.12 -28.06 6.05
N ARG A 308 7.39 -28.42 5.79
CA ARG A 308 8.34 -28.82 6.84
C ARG A 308 8.95 -27.58 7.48
N PHE A 309 8.39 -27.20 8.62
CA PHE A 309 8.85 -26.05 9.40
C PHE A 309 9.60 -26.54 10.66
N PRO A 310 10.94 -26.42 10.71
CA PRO A 310 11.71 -26.79 11.89
C PRO A 310 11.51 -25.84 13.08
N GLN A 311 11.02 -24.61 12.86
CA GLN A 311 10.82 -23.62 13.91
C GLN A 311 9.35 -23.21 14.03
N SER A 312 8.85 -23.12 15.27
CA SER A 312 7.55 -22.53 15.56
C SER A 312 7.63 -21.00 15.57
N LEU A 313 6.50 -20.34 15.32
CA LEU A 313 6.37 -18.89 15.40
C LEU A 313 5.68 -18.39 16.68
N GLY A 314 5.26 -19.31 17.55
CA GLY A 314 4.59 -18.97 18.81
C GLY A 314 3.26 -18.24 18.59
N HIS A 315 2.98 -17.26 19.45
CA HIS A 315 1.76 -16.47 19.40
C HIS A 315 1.98 -15.17 18.62
N ILE A 316 1.23 -15.00 17.53
CA ILE A 316 1.37 -13.89 16.58
C ILE A 316 0.18 -12.94 16.68
N ALA A 317 0.46 -11.64 16.83
CA ALA A 317 -0.46 -10.56 16.45
C ALA A 317 -0.27 -10.23 14.98
N TYR A 318 -1.25 -10.61 14.15
CA TYR A 318 -1.22 -10.33 12.72
C TYR A 318 -2.12 -9.14 12.39
N HIS A 319 -1.52 -8.00 12.03
CA HIS A 319 -2.24 -6.84 11.53
C HIS A 319 -2.58 -7.02 10.05
N PHE A 320 -3.88 -7.02 9.71
CA PHE A 320 -4.37 -7.21 8.35
C PHE A 320 -4.55 -5.85 7.61
N PRO A 321 -3.66 -5.49 6.66
CA PRO A 321 -3.65 -4.14 6.08
C PRO A 321 -4.80 -3.86 5.11
N CYS A 322 -5.19 -2.58 5.02
CA CYS A 322 -6.33 -2.10 4.22
C CYS A 322 -6.31 -2.57 2.77
N HIS A 323 -5.18 -2.48 2.06
CA HIS A 323 -5.11 -2.86 0.65
C HIS A 323 -5.23 -4.38 0.41
N LEU A 324 -4.93 -5.24 1.40
CA LEU A 324 -5.25 -6.67 1.28
C LEU A 324 -6.77 -6.93 1.42
N LYS A 325 -7.44 -6.19 2.31
CA LYS A 325 -8.91 -6.24 2.43
C LYS A 325 -9.59 -5.85 1.12
N VAL A 326 -9.13 -4.76 0.49
CA VAL A 326 -9.67 -4.26 -0.78
C VAL A 326 -9.35 -5.17 -1.97
N LEU A 327 -8.19 -5.84 -1.95
CA LEU A 327 -7.89 -6.89 -2.93
C LEU A 327 -8.86 -8.07 -2.87
N ASN A 328 -9.52 -8.28 -1.73
CA ASN A 328 -10.52 -9.32 -1.49
C ASN A 328 -10.02 -10.74 -1.81
N ILE A 329 -8.78 -11.04 -1.41
CA ILE A 329 -8.13 -12.34 -1.60
C ILE A 329 -8.24 -13.25 -0.36
N GLY A 330 -8.94 -12.80 0.69
CA GLY A 330 -9.01 -13.47 1.98
C GLY A 330 -7.74 -13.30 2.83
N TYR A 331 -7.62 -14.08 3.90
CA TYR A 331 -6.55 -13.96 4.89
C TYR A 331 -5.30 -14.79 4.54
N LYS A 332 -4.80 -14.68 3.31
CA LYS A 332 -3.74 -15.59 2.81
C LYS A 332 -2.48 -15.59 3.66
N SER A 333 -2.04 -14.44 4.18
CA SER A 333 -0.86 -14.37 5.04
C SER A 333 -1.09 -15.03 6.40
N ARG A 334 -2.29 -14.89 7.01
CA ARG A 334 -2.67 -15.63 8.23
C ARG A 334 -2.68 -17.13 7.97
N ASP A 335 -3.38 -17.55 6.92
CA ASP A 335 -3.58 -18.96 6.61
C ASP A 335 -2.25 -19.66 6.31
N LEU A 336 -1.33 -18.98 5.63
CA LEU A 336 0.02 -19.46 5.36
C LEU A 336 0.83 -19.66 6.65
N LEU A 337 0.82 -18.67 7.55
CA LEU A 337 1.53 -18.78 8.83
C LEU A 337 0.90 -19.82 9.76
N GLN A 338 -0.39 -20.09 9.63
CA GLN A 338 -1.10 -21.11 10.40
C GLN A 338 -0.71 -22.55 10.00
N LEU A 339 -0.04 -22.73 8.86
CA LEU A 339 0.56 -24.03 8.49
C LEU A 339 1.79 -24.37 9.36
N VAL A 340 2.39 -23.38 10.02
CA VAL A 340 3.56 -23.59 10.87
C VAL A 340 3.13 -24.21 12.22
N PRO A 341 3.67 -25.39 12.60
CA PRO A 341 3.28 -26.06 13.84
C PRO A 341 3.43 -25.19 15.09
N ALA A 342 2.53 -25.42 16.06
CA ALA A 342 2.49 -24.71 17.34
C ALA A 342 2.38 -23.17 17.20
N THR A 343 1.85 -22.67 16.08
CA THR A 343 1.63 -21.23 15.85
C THR A 343 0.18 -20.87 16.13
N GLN A 344 -0.05 -19.87 16.97
CA GLN A 344 -1.36 -19.28 17.23
C GLN A 344 -1.39 -17.87 16.65
N ILE A 345 -2.49 -17.48 16.00
CA ILE A 345 -2.58 -16.17 15.33
C ILE A 345 -3.86 -15.46 15.77
N LYS A 346 -3.71 -14.26 16.33
CA LYS A 346 -4.80 -13.30 16.46
C LYS A 346 -4.71 -12.28 15.31
N THR A 347 -5.70 -12.32 14.42
CA THR A 347 -5.85 -11.31 13.38
C THR A 347 -6.44 -10.04 13.97
N ILE A 348 -5.80 -8.90 13.69
CA ILE A 348 -6.24 -7.57 14.12
C ILE A 348 -6.58 -6.74 12.89
N GLU A 349 -7.82 -6.29 12.81
CA GLU A 349 -8.41 -5.67 11.64
C GLU A 349 -8.61 -4.15 11.78
N ARG A 350 -7.75 -3.50 12.55
CA ARG A 350 -7.79 -2.06 12.83
C ARG A 350 -6.83 -1.30 11.92
N CYS A 351 -7.21 -0.07 11.54
CA CYS A 351 -6.38 0.81 10.72
C CYS A 351 -5.08 1.18 11.47
N SER A 352 -3.96 1.24 10.75
CA SER A 352 -2.71 1.76 11.30
C SER A 352 -2.65 3.29 11.28
N GLY A 353 -3.44 3.99 10.46
CA GLY A 353 -3.44 5.44 10.36
C GLY A 353 -2.16 6.05 9.77
N MET A 354 -1.30 5.24 9.13
CA MET A 354 -0.09 5.73 8.44
C MET A 354 -0.43 6.23 7.03
N ASP A 355 -1.19 5.41 6.28
CA ASP A 355 -1.74 5.68 4.95
C ASP A 355 -0.80 6.47 4.01
N GLY A 356 0.27 5.80 3.57
CA GLY A 356 1.25 6.39 2.66
C GLY A 356 2.11 7.45 3.36
N THR A 357 2.14 8.65 2.78
CA THR A 357 2.79 9.82 3.40
C THR A 357 1.84 10.62 4.28
N TRP A 358 0.53 10.30 4.30
CA TRP A 358 -0.49 11.09 5.00
C TRP A 358 -0.16 11.22 6.49
N GLY A 359 0.06 10.11 7.19
CA GLY A 359 0.44 10.13 8.60
C GLY A 359 1.81 10.79 8.85
N MET A 360 2.68 10.90 7.86
CA MET A 360 3.98 11.57 8.03
C MET A 360 3.86 13.10 8.06
N LYS A 361 2.78 13.65 7.50
CA LYS A 361 2.55 15.09 7.40
C LYS A 361 2.25 15.69 8.78
N LYS A 362 2.80 16.87 9.07
CA LYS A 362 2.62 17.56 10.36
C LYS A 362 1.15 17.83 10.69
N GLU A 363 0.34 18.05 9.67
CA GLU A 363 -1.08 18.36 9.77
C GLU A 363 -1.89 17.14 10.27
N TYR A 364 -1.44 15.92 9.93
CA TYR A 364 -2.18 14.69 10.18
C TYR A 364 -1.51 13.77 11.19
N HIS A 365 -0.32 14.11 11.71
CA HIS A 365 0.44 13.24 12.61
C HIS A 365 -0.34 12.87 13.86
N ARG A 366 -0.96 13.83 14.57
CA ARG A 366 -1.77 13.56 15.76
C ARG A 366 -2.94 12.63 15.44
N LEU A 367 -3.72 12.98 14.43
CA LEU A 367 -4.89 12.19 14.00
C LEU A 367 -4.50 10.76 13.58
N SER A 368 -3.37 10.62 12.90
CA SER A 368 -2.75 9.34 12.55
C SER A 368 -2.48 8.46 13.77
N LEU A 369 -2.01 9.03 14.88
CA LEU A 369 -1.78 8.28 16.12
C LEU A 369 -3.09 7.90 16.81
N GLU A 370 -4.11 8.75 16.75
CA GLU A 370 -5.44 8.49 17.31
C GLU A 370 -6.14 7.33 16.59
N ILE A 371 -6.10 7.33 15.25
CA ILE A 371 -6.64 6.23 14.42
C ILE A 371 -5.98 4.89 14.76
N ALA A 372 -4.69 4.90 15.09
CA ALA A 372 -3.93 3.70 15.41
C ALA A 372 -4.25 3.13 16.81
N GLN A 373 -4.84 3.90 17.73
CA GLN A 373 -5.00 3.46 19.13
C GLN A 373 -5.75 2.13 19.28
N PRO A 374 -6.87 1.87 18.57
CA PRO A 374 -7.54 0.56 18.65
C PRO A 374 -6.64 -0.60 18.22
N LEU A 375 -5.82 -0.42 17.18
CA LEU A 375 -4.82 -1.41 16.76
C LEU A 375 -3.81 -1.69 17.87
N ILE A 376 -3.25 -0.62 18.44
CA ILE A 376 -2.22 -0.74 19.48
C ILE A 376 -2.77 -1.36 20.76
N LYS A 377 -4.00 -1.03 21.13
CA LYS A 377 -4.69 -1.64 22.27
C LYS A 377 -4.81 -3.16 22.07
N GLU A 378 -5.30 -3.61 20.93
CA GLU A 378 -5.45 -5.06 20.66
C GLU A 378 -4.11 -5.82 20.62
N ILE A 379 -3.01 -5.15 20.26
CA ILE A 379 -1.64 -5.69 20.32
C ILE A 379 -1.12 -5.75 21.77
N LYS A 380 -1.40 -4.74 22.60
CA LYS A 380 -0.90 -4.65 23.98
C LYS A 380 -1.73 -5.46 24.99
N ASP A 381 -2.99 -5.73 24.67
CA ASP A 381 -3.92 -6.48 25.54
C ASP A 381 -3.59 -7.99 25.62
N SER A 382 -2.55 -8.46 24.97
CA SER A 382 -2.15 -9.87 25.01
C SER A 382 -0.63 -10.02 24.85
N ALA A 383 -0.08 -11.10 25.42
CA ALA A 383 1.33 -11.45 25.21
C ALA A 383 1.49 -12.15 23.85
N PHE A 384 2.11 -11.45 22.90
CA PHE A 384 2.51 -12.01 21.61
C PHE A 384 4.03 -12.11 21.54
N ASP A 385 4.51 -13.21 20.98
CA ASP A 385 5.93 -13.41 20.67
C ASP A 385 6.35 -12.59 19.45
N LEU A 386 5.39 -12.33 18.54
CA LEU A 386 5.64 -11.68 17.27
C LEU A 386 4.49 -10.78 16.82
N VAL A 387 4.83 -9.63 16.24
CA VAL A 387 3.89 -8.78 15.50
C VAL A 387 4.21 -8.84 14.02
N VAL A 388 3.21 -9.10 13.19
CA VAL A 388 3.35 -9.33 11.75
C VAL A 388 2.41 -8.43 10.94
N THR A 389 2.88 -7.90 9.82
CA THR A 389 2.07 -7.12 8.86
C THR A 389 2.69 -7.16 7.46
N ASP A 390 1.88 -7.34 6.42
CA ASP A 390 2.34 -7.28 5.02
C ASP A 390 2.71 -5.86 4.60
N CYS A 391 2.19 -4.84 5.29
CA CYS A 391 2.44 -3.44 4.95
C CYS A 391 3.62 -2.88 5.75
N SER A 392 4.74 -2.59 5.07
CA SER A 392 5.94 -2.01 5.68
C SER A 392 5.72 -0.59 6.26
N LEU A 393 4.77 0.17 5.71
CA LEU A 393 4.39 1.47 6.28
C LEU A 393 3.56 1.31 7.57
N SER A 394 2.70 0.30 7.63
CA SER A 394 2.00 -0.03 8.89
C SER A 394 2.99 -0.52 9.94
N ALA A 395 4.01 -1.29 9.54
CA ALA A 395 5.08 -1.71 10.45
C ALA A 395 5.79 -0.50 11.08
N LEU A 396 6.07 0.55 10.30
CA LEU A 396 6.70 1.78 10.80
C LEU A 396 5.83 2.50 11.85
N GLN A 397 4.51 2.58 11.63
CA GLN A 397 3.59 3.16 12.61
C GLN A 397 3.52 2.34 13.88
N ILE A 398 3.33 1.02 13.75
CA ILE A 398 3.23 0.12 14.88
C ILE A 398 4.53 0.20 15.70
N GLN A 399 5.68 0.17 15.03
CA GLN A 399 6.99 0.36 15.66
C GLN A 399 7.06 1.66 16.47
N GLN A 400 6.56 2.76 15.93
CA GLN A 400 6.55 4.04 16.65
C GLN A 400 5.71 4.00 17.94
N LEU A 401 4.64 3.19 17.98
CA LEU A 401 3.68 3.15 19.08
C LEU A 401 3.95 2.04 20.12
N ILE A 402 4.68 0.98 19.74
CA ILE A 402 5.00 -0.15 20.63
C ILE A 402 6.50 -0.34 20.87
N GLY A 403 7.37 0.34 20.12
CA GLY A 403 8.83 0.28 20.26
C GLY A 403 9.51 -0.90 19.54
N SER A 404 8.78 -1.97 19.22
CA SER A 404 9.29 -3.13 18.45
C SER A 404 8.82 -3.08 16.98
N LYS A 405 9.71 -3.42 16.04
CA LYS A 405 9.41 -3.42 14.60
C LYS A 405 8.67 -4.71 14.21
N PRO A 406 7.41 -4.64 13.73
CA PRO A 406 6.75 -5.78 13.13
C PRO A 406 7.52 -6.28 11.90
N ILE A 407 7.47 -7.58 11.65
CA ILE A 407 8.09 -8.18 10.46
C ILE A 407 7.05 -8.53 9.40
N HIS A 408 7.50 -8.67 8.15
CA HIS A 408 6.64 -9.14 7.06
C HIS A 408 6.32 -10.64 7.25
N PRO A 409 5.13 -11.15 6.86
CA PRO A 409 4.81 -12.58 6.92
C PRO A 409 5.85 -13.46 6.25
N ILE A 410 6.41 -13.02 5.12
CA ILE A 410 7.47 -13.75 4.43
C ILE A 410 8.75 -13.92 5.28
N GLN A 411 9.06 -12.96 6.14
CA GLN A 411 10.20 -13.07 7.07
C GLN A 411 9.86 -14.00 8.23
N ALA A 412 8.61 -14.02 8.69
CA ALA A 412 8.15 -14.99 9.66
C ALA A 412 8.23 -16.42 9.08
N LEU A 413 7.77 -16.62 7.85
CA LEU A 413 7.88 -17.90 7.15
C LEU A 413 9.33 -18.31 6.89
N HIS A 414 10.20 -17.36 6.51
CA HIS A 414 11.64 -17.58 6.38
C HIS A 414 12.27 -18.09 7.68
N LYS A 415 11.95 -17.47 8.83
CA LYS A 415 12.33 -17.98 10.15
C LYS A 415 11.79 -19.39 10.40
N ALA A 416 10.51 -19.65 10.12
CA ALA A 416 9.89 -20.95 10.31
C ALA A 416 10.62 -22.07 9.54
N TYR A 417 11.18 -21.76 8.36
CA TYR A 417 12.03 -22.66 7.57
C TYR A 417 13.46 -22.84 8.11
N GLY A 418 13.91 -22.00 9.04
CA GLY A 418 15.28 -22.00 9.56
C GLY A 418 16.33 -21.52 8.54
N LEU A 419 15.94 -20.58 7.66
CA LEU A 419 16.79 -20.02 6.60
C LEU A 419 17.62 -18.83 7.07
#